data_AF-A0A1V3GDF0-F1
#
_entry.id   AF-A0A1V3GDF0-F1
#
_cell.length_a   1.000
_cell.length_b   1.000
_cell.length_c   1.000
_cell.angle_alpha   90.00
_cell.angle_beta   90.00
_cell.angle_gamma   90.00
#
_symmetry.space_group_name_H-M   'P 1'
#
loop_
_entity.id
_entity.type
_entity.pdbx_description
1 polymer ?
#
loop_
_entity_poly.entity_id
_entity_poly.type
_entity_poly.pdbx_seq_one_letter_code
_entity_poly.pdbx_strand_id
1 'polypeptide(L)'
;MDWKKTKSIFILTFLVLNLFLGYQLYQKNDINNIAYLSEQPLEERLAINKISYQDKLPKYKAEQTLISAQRYKFTEEEQELSSKNISLDEDASTDITLHYKLEEPIDLPEKDTKDLIDELGKFLEENVTRGKDYRFYEWDKEEKIIWFNQVYLEKPIFYNTANFETPKGSELDYEAPNGMIKFKLDDKGNLTEFTQTYLGIMRQGAFQEIITPKKALGRLLDTSHLKKGHKIKNIKLGYYSLVGVGDLQVYAPTWLIETENGQYLVNATDSSIQVLSEKEE
;
A
#
# COMPACT_ATOMS: atom_id res chain seq x y z
N MET A 1 -31.82 -68.28 -8.35
CA MET A 1 -31.37 -66.92 -8.02
C MET A 1 -30.91 -66.92 -6.57
N ASP A 2 -29.63 -66.68 -6.30
CA ASP A 2 -29.06 -66.74 -4.95
C ASP A 2 -29.48 -65.53 -4.10
N TRP A 3 -30.68 -65.60 -3.53
CA TRP A 3 -31.32 -64.54 -2.74
C TRP A 3 -30.43 -63.98 -1.61
N LYS A 4 -29.60 -64.84 -0.98
CA LYS A 4 -28.63 -64.40 0.03
C LYS A 4 -27.52 -63.51 -0.53
N LYS A 5 -27.02 -63.80 -1.74
CA LYS A 5 -25.94 -63.00 -2.38
C LYS A 5 -26.46 -61.64 -2.81
N THR A 6 -27.65 -61.58 -3.40
CA THR A 6 -28.29 -60.31 -3.79
C THR A 6 -28.57 -59.42 -2.58
N LYS A 7 -29.02 -59.99 -1.44
CA LYS A 7 -29.24 -59.22 -0.20
C LYS A 7 -27.96 -58.61 0.37
N SER A 8 -26.86 -59.37 0.39
CA SER A 8 -25.56 -58.85 0.86
C SER A 8 -25.00 -57.76 -0.05
N ILE A 9 -25.13 -57.91 -1.37
CA ILE A 9 -24.72 -56.88 -2.34
C ILE A 9 -25.52 -55.59 -2.11
N PHE A 10 -26.84 -55.71 -1.92
CA PHE A 10 -27.70 -54.53 -1.69
C PHE A 10 -27.34 -53.79 -0.40
N ILE A 11 -27.06 -54.52 0.69
CA ILE A 11 -26.63 -53.93 1.97
C ILE A 11 -25.28 -53.22 1.80
N LEU A 12 -24.32 -53.83 1.10
CA LEU A 12 -22.99 -53.25 0.89
C LEU A 12 -23.07 -51.99 0.03
N THR A 13 -23.82 -52.03 -1.08
CA THR A 13 -24.02 -50.87 -1.95
C THR A 13 -24.70 -49.73 -1.21
N PHE A 14 -25.71 -50.03 -0.38
CA PHE A 14 -26.39 -49.02 0.43
C PHE A 14 -25.44 -48.42 1.48
N LEU A 15 -24.57 -49.22 2.09
CA LEU A 15 -23.58 -48.74 3.06
C LEU A 15 -22.53 -47.81 2.41
N VAL A 16 -22.01 -48.17 1.24
CA VAL A 16 -21.09 -47.31 0.48
C VAL A 16 -21.76 -46.00 0.08
N LEU A 17 -23.02 -46.06 -0.37
CA LEU A 17 -23.80 -44.87 -0.70
C LEU A 17 -24.01 -43.98 0.53
N ASN A 18 -24.34 -44.56 1.69
CA ASN A 18 -24.51 -43.79 2.92
C ASN A 18 -23.21 -43.14 3.42
N LEU A 19 -22.07 -43.83 3.32
CA LEU A 19 -20.77 -43.25 3.65
C LEU A 19 -20.42 -42.10 2.71
N PHE A 20 -20.68 -42.25 1.42
CA PHE A 20 -20.50 -41.19 0.44
C PHE A 20 -21.41 -39.99 0.71
N LEU A 21 -22.68 -40.21 1.05
CA LEU A 21 -23.61 -39.15 1.46
C LEU A 21 -23.14 -38.47 2.75
N GLY A 22 -22.65 -39.22 3.74
CA GLY A 22 -22.11 -38.68 4.99
C GLY A 22 -20.88 -37.81 4.76
N TYR A 23 -19.98 -38.23 3.86
CA TYR A 23 -18.82 -37.45 3.45
C TYR A 23 -19.23 -36.16 2.72
N GLN A 24 -20.19 -36.22 1.80
CA GLN A 24 -20.73 -35.02 1.15
C GLN A 24 -21.41 -34.07 2.15
N LEU A 25 -22.14 -34.60 3.14
CA LEU A 25 -22.79 -33.80 4.17
C LEU A 25 -21.75 -33.10 5.06
N TYR A 26 -20.67 -33.80 5.42
CA TYR A 26 -19.56 -33.24 6.19
C TYR A 26 -18.89 -32.07 5.43
N GLN A 27 -18.55 -32.25 4.13
CA GLN A 27 -18.03 -31.15 3.31
C GLN A 27 -19.01 -29.99 3.18
N LYS A 28 -20.32 -30.28 3.03
CA LYS A 28 -21.34 -29.23 2.97
C LYS A 28 -21.48 -28.47 4.29
N ASN A 29 -21.26 -29.09 5.44
CA ASN A 29 -21.29 -28.39 6.73
C ASN A 29 -20.16 -27.36 6.88
N ASP A 30 -18.95 -27.68 6.40
CA ASP A 30 -17.85 -26.71 6.38
C ASP A 30 -18.14 -25.55 5.41
N ILE A 31 -18.67 -25.84 4.22
CA ILE A 31 -19.06 -24.82 3.23
C ILE A 31 -20.24 -23.97 3.74
N ASN A 32 -21.24 -24.56 4.40
CA ASN A 32 -22.40 -23.85 4.92
C ASN A 32 -22.03 -22.93 6.09
N ASN A 33 -21.07 -23.31 6.95
CA ASN A 33 -20.54 -22.42 8.00
C ASN A 33 -19.78 -21.23 7.39
N ILE A 34 -19.01 -21.45 6.32
CA ILE A 34 -18.30 -20.38 5.60
C ILE A 34 -19.29 -19.46 4.86
N ALA A 35 -20.34 -20.02 4.25
CA ALA A 35 -21.40 -19.26 3.59
C ALA A 35 -22.22 -18.43 4.58
N TYR A 36 -22.60 -19.02 5.72
CA TYR A 36 -23.33 -18.34 6.80
C TYR A 36 -22.51 -17.19 7.43
N LEU A 37 -21.20 -17.37 7.60
CA LEU A 37 -20.30 -16.31 8.06
C LEU A 37 -20.12 -15.20 7.01
N SER A 38 -20.23 -15.50 5.72
CA SER A 38 -20.14 -14.51 4.63
C SER A 38 -21.42 -13.66 4.49
N GLU A 39 -22.58 -14.19 4.91
CA GLU A 39 -23.87 -13.49 4.90
C GLU A 39 -24.05 -12.50 6.08
N GLN A 40 -23.26 -12.63 7.15
CA GLN A 40 -23.31 -11.71 8.29
C GLN A 40 -22.76 -10.31 7.93
N PRO A 41 -23.28 -9.24 8.56
CA PRO A 41 -22.69 -7.92 8.46
C PRO A 41 -21.19 -7.94 8.80
N LEU A 42 -20.39 -7.16 8.07
CA LEU A 42 -18.94 -7.11 8.25
C LEU A 42 -18.54 -6.88 9.72
N GLU A 43 -19.26 -6.03 10.43
CA GLU A 43 -19.00 -5.69 11.82
C GLU A 43 -19.07 -6.92 12.73
N GLU A 44 -20.05 -7.80 12.52
CA GLU A 44 -20.17 -9.06 13.27
C GLU A 44 -19.02 -10.00 12.94
N ARG A 45 -18.67 -10.10 11.65
CA ARG A 45 -17.58 -10.93 11.17
C ARG A 45 -16.23 -10.49 11.74
N LEU A 46 -15.97 -9.18 11.78
CA LEU A 46 -14.77 -8.61 12.40
C LEU A 46 -14.77 -8.88 13.91
N ALA A 47 -15.91 -8.73 14.59
CA ALA A 47 -16.04 -8.98 16.03
C ALA A 47 -15.79 -10.45 16.40
N ILE A 48 -16.35 -11.40 15.64
CA ILE A 48 -16.12 -12.85 15.82
C ILE A 48 -14.63 -13.18 15.68
N ASN A 49 -13.98 -12.56 14.69
CA ASN A 49 -12.54 -12.70 14.46
C ASN A 49 -11.69 -11.84 15.40
N LYS A 50 -12.28 -11.13 16.37
CA LYS A 50 -11.57 -10.24 17.31
C LYS A 50 -10.66 -9.23 16.59
N ILE A 51 -11.07 -8.79 15.41
CA ILE A 51 -10.35 -7.77 14.64
C ILE A 51 -10.89 -6.41 15.06
N SER A 52 -9.98 -5.50 15.37
CA SER A 52 -10.30 -4.12 15.76
C SER A 52 -9.52 -3.12 14.91
N TYR A 53 -10.09 -1.94 14.70
CA TYR A 53 -9.40 -0.80 14.10
C TYR A 53 -9.23 0.32 15.14
N GLN A 54 -8.07 0.98 15.17
CA GLN A 54 -7.78 2.06 16.13
C GLN A 54 -8.61 3.33 15.84
N ASP A 55 -8.73 3.69 14.56
CA ASP A 55 -9.41 4.91 14.12
C ASP A 55 -10.78 4.65 13.52
N LYS A 56 -11.67 5.64 13.57
CA LYS A 56 -12.91 5.60 12.79
C LYS A 56 -12.58 5.47 11.30
N LEU A 57 -13.44 4.76 10.56
CA LEU A 57 -13.32 4.67 9.11
C LEU A 57 -13.18 6.06 8.48
N PRO A 58 -12.27 6.23 7.51
CA PRO A 58 -11.98 7.52 6.92
C PRO A 58 -13.21 8.07 6.18
N LYS A 59 -13.40 9.39 6.24
CA LYS A 59 -14.33 10.08 5.35
C LYS A 59 -13.71 10.12 3.94
N TYR A 60 -14.52 9.89 2.91
CA TYR A 60 -14.07 9.90 1.53
C TYR A 60 -15.19 10.35 0.58
N LYS A 61 -14.80 10.76 -0.62
CA LYS A 61 -15.73 11.00 -1.73
C LYS A 61 -15.91 9.69 -2.48
N ALA A 62 -17.16 9.26 -2.68
CA ALA A 62 -17.44 7.99 -3.34
C ALA A 62 -17.03 7.98 -4.82
N GLU A 63 -17.13 9.14 -5.48
CA GLU A 63 -16.70 9.30 -6.86
C GLU A 63 -15.20 9.61 -6.94
N GLN A 64 -14.46 8.72 -7.60
CA GLN A 64 -13.02 8.87 -7.88
C GLN A 64 -12.73 8.63 -9.36
N THR A 65 -11.54 8.98 -9.81
CA THR A 65 -11.13 8.88 -11.20
C THR A 65 -9.73 8.26 -11.28
N LEU A 66 -9.39 7.68 -12.42
CA LEU A 66 -8.04 7.17 -12.67
C LEU A 66 -7.09 8.35 -12.93
N ILE A 67 -5.80 8.11 -12.75
CA ILE A 67 -4.76 9.05 -13.18
C ILE A 67 -3.71 8.30 -13.99
N SER A 68 -3.08 9.00 -14.93
CA SER A 68 -1.84 8.57 -15.56
C SER A 68 -0.71 9.41 -15.03
N ALA A 69 0.43 8.81 -14.78
CA ALA A 69 1.62 9.56 -14.42
C ALA A 69 2.87 8.98 -15.08
N GLN A 70 3.83 9.86 -15.30
CA GLN A 70 5.16 9.52 -15.80
C GLN A 70 6.20 10.33 -15.03
N ARG A 71 7.47 9.94 -15.13
CA ARG A 71 8.58 10.67 -14.51
C ARG A 71 8.59 12.11 -15.01
N TYR A 72 8.73 13.04 -14.09
CA TYR A 72 8.89 14.45 -14.40
C TYR A 72 10.37 14.77 -14.54
N LYS A 73 10.72 15.41 -15.66
CA LYS A 73 12.07 15.89 -15.93
C LYS A 73 12.22 17.31 -15.38
N PHE A 74 13.08 17.47 -14.37
CA PHE A 74 13.40 18.75 -13.77
C PHE A 74 14.21 19.62 -14.73
N THR A 75 13.89 20.91 -14.80
CA THR A 75 14.73 21.89 -15.48
C THR A 75 15.96 22.24 -14.64
N GLU A 76 17.02 22.77 -15.25
CA GLU A 76 18.21 23.25 -14.52
C GLU A 76 17.82 24.25 -13.41
N GLU A 77 16.87 25.15 -13.69
CA GLU A 77 16.33 26.10 -12.69
C GLU A 77 15.60 25.40 -11.54
N GLU A 78 14.93 24.27 -11.79
CA GLU A 78 14.21 23.51 -10.75
C GLU A 78 15.16 22.68 -9.87
N GLN A 79 16.36 22.37 -10.38
CA GLN A 79 17.41 21.65 -9.66
C GLN A 79 18.15 22.54 -8.64
N GLU A 80 18.27 23.83 -8.94
CA GLU A 80 18.86 24.81 -8.03
C GLU A 80 17.92 25.11 -6.84
N LEU A 81 18.40 24.90 -5.62
CA LEU A 81 17.67 25.23 -4.41
C LEU A 81 18.09 26.61 -3.88
N SER A 82 17.14 27.32 -3.27
CA SER A 82 17.38 28.66 -2.71
C SER A 82 18.31 28.66 -1.49
N SER A 83 18.43 27.52 -0.81
CA SER A 83 19.25 27.36 0.39
C SER A 83 20.71 27.11 0.05
N LYS A 84 21.61 27.91 0.62
CA LYS A 84 23.06 27.77 0.45
C LYS A 84 23.67 26.57 1.19
N ASN A 85 22.92 25.96 2.11
CA ASN A 85 23.38 24.79 2.87
C ASN A 85 23.12 23.47 2.13
N ILE A 86 22.44 23.52 0.98
CA ILE A 86 22.05 22.33 0.23
C ILE A 86 22.74 22.40 -1.13
N SER A 87 23.47 21.34 -1.48
CA SER A 87 24.14 21.19 -2.78
C SER A 87 23.59 19.97 -3.51
N LEU A 88 23.44 20.10 -4.83
CA LEU A 88 23.09 18.98 -5.70
C LEU A 88 24.34 18.12 -5.91
N ASP A 89 24.21 16.81 -5.74
CA ASP A 89 25.24 15.84 -6.10
C ASP A 89 25.14 15.58 -7.61
N GLU A 90 25.90 16.34 -8.41
CA GLU A 90 25.89 16.25 -9.88
C GLU A 90 26.29 14.86 -10.41
N ASP A 91 27.15 14.13 -9.69
CA ASP A 91 27.62 12.81 -10.11
C ASP A 91 26.56 11.71 -9.89
N ALA A 92 25.73 11.86 -8.85
CA ALA A 92 24.66 10.92 -8.53
C ALA A 92 23.30 11.31 -9.15
N SER A 93 23.12 12.57 -9.53
CA SER A 93 21.83 13.09 -10.00
C SER A 93 21.62 12.89 -11.50
N THR A 94 20.35 12.67 -11.86
CA THR A 94 19.85 12.71 -13.24
C THR A 94 18.81 13.81 -13.37
N ASP A 95 18.28 14.03 -14.58
CA ASP A 95 17.23 15.01 -14.82
C ASP A 95 15.84 14.58 -14.27
N ILE A 96 15.72 13.34 -13.77
CA ILE A 96 14.49 12.76 -13.20
C ILE A 96 14.65 12.34 -11.73
N THR A 97 15.89 12.24 -11.26
CA THR A 97 16.25 11.84 -9.89
C THR A 97 17.29 12.80 -9.33
N LEU A 98 16.91 13.62 -8.37
CA LEU A 98 17.80 14.63 -7.79
C LEU A 98 18.32 14.17 -6.44
N HIS A 99 19.63 14.13 -6.28
CA HIS A 99 20.31 13.78 -5.03
C HIS A 99 20.89 15.04 -4.42
N TYR A 100 20.45 15.37 -3.22
CA TYR A 100 20.91 16.56 -2.49
C TYR A 100 21.68 16.16 -1.24
N LYS A 101 22.77 16.88 -0.98
CA LYS A 101 23.59 16.79 0.22
C LYS A 101 23.50 18.09 1.01
N LEU A 102 23.53 17.97 2.33
CA LEU A 102 23.61 19.11 3.22
C LEU A 102 25.07 19.32 3.62
N GLU A 103 25.59 20.53 3.40
CA GLU A 103 26.96 20.89 3.77
C GLU A 103 27.14 20.83 5.30
N GLU A 104 26.16 21.36 6.03
CA GLU A 104 26.03 21.20 7.49
C GLU A 104 24.76 20.40 7.81
N PRO A 105 24.86 19.27 8.54
CA PRO A 105 23.71 18.49 8.95
C PRO A 105 22.70 19.31 9.75
N ILE A 106 21.41 19.14 9.47
CA ILE A 106 20.34 19.81 10.22
C ILE A 106 19.97 18.93 11.41
N ASP A 107 20.15 19.47 12.62
CA ASP A 107 19.64 18.85 13.86
C ASP A 107 18.12 18.91 13.86
N LEU A 108 17.49 17.76 14.07
CA LEU A 108 16.04 17.63 14.08
C LEU A 108 15.54 17.51 15.53
N PRO A 109 14.26 17.83 15.79
CA PRO A 109 13.63 17.58 17.08
C PRO A 109 13.77 16.12 17.52
N GLU A 110 13.37 15.84 18.76
CA GLU A 110 13.41 14.49 19.33
C GLU A 110 13.00 13.42 18.30
N LYS A 111 13.90 12.46 18.09
CA LYS A 111 13.71 11.42 17.08
C LYS A 111 12.41 10.68 17.35
N ASP A 112 11.70 10.33 16.28
CA ASP A 112 10.45 9.55 16.31
C ASP A 112 9.24 10.33 16.89
N THR A 113 9.23 11.65 16.69
CA THR A 113 8.11 12.51 17.10
C THR A 113 7.35 13.08 15.91
N LYS A 114 6.11 13.47 16.17
CA LYS A 114 5.30 14.23 15.23
C LYS A 114 5.97 15.56 14.83
N ASP A 115 6.66 16.21 15.79
CA ASP A 115 7.31 17.50 15.57
C ASP A 115 8.42 17.39 14.53
N LEU A 116 9.19 16.29 14.53
CA LEU A 116 10.19 16.00 13.50
C LEU A 116 9.55 15.88 12.11
N ILE A 117 8.44 15.14 11.99
CA ILE A 117 7.73 14.98 10.71
C ILE A 117 7.21 16.33 10.20
N ASP A 118 6.65 17.14 11.10
CA ASP A 118 6.16 18.48 10.78
C ASP A 118 7.31 19.41 10.35
N GLU A 119 8.50 19.29 10.96
CA GLU A 119 9.69 20.04 10.58
C GLU A 119 10.25 19.65 9.21
N LEU A 120 10.34 18.35 8.90
CA LEU A 120 10.71 17.88 7.58
C LEU A 120 9.71 18.35 6.51
N GLY A 121 8.41 18.38 6.85
CA GLY A 121 7.38 18.94 5.97
C GLY A 121 7.61 20.43 5.66
N LYS A 122 7.92 21.24 6.69
CA LYS A 122 8.25 22.66 6.51
C LYS A 122 9.54 22.84 5.70
N PHE A 123 10.56 22.04 6.00
CA PHE A 123 11.82 22.04 5.26
C PHE A 123 11.58 21.85 3.76
N LEU A 124 10.74 20.88 3.37
CA LEU A 124 10.35 20.68 1.98
C LEU A 124 9.64 21.90 1.40
N GLU A 125 8.64 22.44 2.10
CA GLU A 125 7.86 23.58 1.63
C GLU A 125 8.71 24.84 1.39
N GLU A 126 9.71 25.07 2.23
CA GLU A 126 10.54 26.28 2.21
C GLU A 126 11.76 26.16 1.29
N ASN A 127 12.35 24.96 1.18
CA ASN A 127 13.68 24.79 0.57
C ASN A 127 13.69 23.92 -0.68
N VAL A 128 12.64 23.13 -0.94
CA VAL A 128 12.65 22.15 -2.02
C VAL A 128 11.62 22.50 -3.09
N THR A 129 12.05 22.49 -4.35
CA THR A 129 11.16 22.69 -5.50
C THR A 129 10.00 21.70 -5.43
N ARG A 130 8.76 22.20 -5.45
CA ARG A 130 7.52 21.39 -5.32
C ARG A 130 7.40 20.64 -3.99
N GLY A 131 8.16 21.00 -2.96
CA GLY A 131 8.13 20.32 -1.66
C GLY A 131 6.75 20.27 -1.00
N LYS A 132 5.89 21.27 -1.26
CA LYS A 132 4.48 21.31 -0.81
C LYS A 132 3.62 20.16 -1.32
N ASP A 133 4.04 19.47 -2.37
CA ASP A 133 3.27 18.40 -3.00
C ASP A 133 3.57 17.03 -2.35
N TYR A 134 4.40 16.98 -1.30
CA TYR A 134 4.77 15.74 -0.60
C TYR A 134 4.22 15.68 0.82
N ARG A 135 3.87 14.47 1.30
CA ARG A 135 3.43 14.23 2.68
C ARG A 135 4.07 12.98 3.24
N PHE A 136 4.29 12.97 4.55
CA PHE A 136 4.86 11.84 5.27
C PHE A 136 4.13 10.53 4.94
N TYR A 137 4.91 9.50 4.67
CA TYR A 137 4.46 8.16 4.37
C TYR A 137 4.90 7.17 5.44
N GLU A 138 6.21 6.99 5.60
CA GLU A 138 6.79 5.94 6.43
C GLU A 138 8.13 6.39 7.01
N TRP A 139 8.49 5.82 8.16
CA TRP A 139 9.82 5.92 8.73
C TRP A 139 10.39 4.52 8.94
N ASP A 140 11.39 4.18 8.14
CA ASP A 140 12.26 3.04 8.37
C ASP A 140 13.34 3.41 9.41
N LYS A 141 13.16 2.93 10.64
CA LYS A 141 14.06 3.22 11.76
C LYS A 141 15.35 2.42 11.71
N GLU A 142 15.33 1.26 11.07
CA GLU A 142 16.50 0.39 10.96
C GLU A 142 17.50 1.04 9.99
N GLU A 143 17.01 1.47 8.84
CA GLU A 143 17.82 2.14 7.81
C GLU A 143 17.97 3.64 8.01
N LYS A 144 17.25 4.22 8.99
CA LYS A 144 17.22 5.67 9.32
C LYS A 144 16.78 6.52 8.12
N ILE A 145 15.78 6.02 7.41
CA ILE A 145 15.19 6.65 6.24
C ILE A 145 13.76 7.09 6.54
N ILE A 146 13.44 8.31 6.13
CA ILE A 146 12.07 8.85 6.22
C ILE A 146 11.55 9.12 4.82
N TRP A 147 10.39 8.55 4.52
CA TRP A 147 9.74 8.62 3.23
C TRP A 147 8.58 9.61 3.23
N PHE A 148 8.52 10.43 2.18
CA PHE A 148 7.35 11.23 1.86
C PHE A 148 6.85 10.86 0.46
N ASN A 149 5.53 10.74 0.30
CA ASN A 149 4.90 10.48 -1.00
C ASN A 149 4.35 11.77 -1.59
N GLN A 150 4.45 11.91 -2.91
CA GLN A 150 3.73 12.92 -3.66
C GLN A 150 2.21 12.73 -3.48
N VAL A 151 1.49 13.85 -3.42
CA VAL A 151 0.06 13.94 -3.19
C VAL A 151 -0.62 14.57 -4.40
N TYR A 152 -1.71 13.96 -4.85
CA TYR A 152 -2.57 14.48 -5.90
C TYR A 152 -4.03 14.55 -5.43
N LEU A 153 -4.64 15.73 -5.49
CA LEU A 153 -6.00 15.98 -4.97
C LEU A 153 -6.20 15.43 -3.55
N GLU A 154 -5.28 15.79 -2.65
CA GLU A 154 -5.25 15.40 -1.23
C GLU A 154 -5.08 13.88 -0.99
N LYS A 155 -4.74 13.11 -2.03
CA LYS A 155 -4.53 11.66 -1.95
C LYS A 155 -3.07 11.32 -2.24
N PRO A 156 -2.38 10.57 -1.37
CA PRO A 156 -1.01 10.15 -1.62
C PRO A 156 -0.96 9.17 -2.79
N ILE A 157 0.16 9.18 -3.50
CA ILE A 157 0.53 8.17 -4.49
C ILE A 157 1.38 7.15 -3.76
N PHE A 158 0.81 5.98 -3.51
CA PHE A 158 1.49 4.88 -2.85
C PHE A 158 2.55 4.30 -3.78
N TYR A 159 3.68 3.93 -3.19
CA TYR A 159 4.78 3.26 -3.85
C TYR A 159 5.39 2.26 -2.88
N ASN A 160 5.86 1.13 -3.39
CA ASN A 160 6.60 0.18 -2.57
C ASN A 160 8.03 0.68 -2.38
N THR A 161 8.39 1.10 -1.18
CA THR A 161 9.70 1.67 -0.84
C THR A 161 10.84 0.68 -1.09
N ALA A 162 10.59 -0.63 -1.02
CA ALA A 162 11.56 -1.67 -1.40
C ALA A 162 12.00 -1.58 -2.88
N ASN A 163 11.18 -0.95 -3.73
CA ASN A 163 11.46 -0.77 -5.16
C ASN A 163 12.08 0.62 -5.44
N PHE A 164 12.46 1.38 -4.40
CA PHE A 164 13.13 2.68 -4.54
C PHE A 164 14.65 2.51 -4.74
N GLU A 165 15.15 1.34 -5.09
CA GLU A 165 16.55 1.21 -5.48
C GLU A 165 16.66 0.98 -6.98
N THR A 166 17.73 1.52 -7.57
CA THR A 166 18.08 1.25 -8.96
C THR A 166 18.41 -0.24 -9.08
N PRO A 167 17.72 -1.00 -9.94
CA PRO A 167 18.04 -2.41 -10.13
C PRO A 167 19.47 -2.54 -10.63
N LYS A 168 20.30 -3.33 -9.96
CA LYS A 168 21.69 -3.56 -10.39
C LYS A 168 21.72 -4.07 -11.84
N GLY A 169 22.33 -3.30 -12.74
CA GLY A 169 22.46 -3.63 -14.16
C GLY A 169 21.29 -3.19 -15.05
N SER A 170 20.38 -2.35 -14.55
CA SER A 170 19.31 -1.73 -15.33
C SER A 170 19.74 -0.36 -15.89
N GLU A 171 19.33 -0.06 -17.12
CA GLU A 171 19.42 1.31 -17.70
C GLU A 171 18.35 2.26 -17.13
N LEU A 172 17.37 1.73 -16.38
CA LEU A 172 16.34 2.50 -15.69
C LEU A 172 16.75 2.81 -14.24
N ASP A 173 16.62 4.07 -13.83
CA ASP A 173 16.89 4.57 -12.46
C ASP A 173 16.07 3.86 -11.36
N TYR A 174 14.86 3.37 -11.69
CA TYR A 174 13.97 2.62 -10.78
C TYR A 174 13.10 1.60 -11.54
N GLU A 175 12.62 0.56 -10.85
CA GLU A 175 11.70 -0.45 -11.42
C GLU A 175 10.37 0.14 -11.92
N ALA A 176 9.89 1.20 -11.27
CA ALA A 176 8.70 1.93 -11.67
C ALA A 176 8.83 3.44 -11.40
N PRO A 177 8.17 4.30 -12.21
CA PRO A 177 8.01 5.72 -11.90
C PRO A 177 7.44 5.94 -10.51
N ASN A 178 8.02 6.88 -9.77
CA ASN A 178 7.61 7.23 -8.41
C ASN A 178 7.76 8.74 -8.19
N GLY A 179 7.02 9.25 -7.22
CA GLY A 179 7.13 10.64 -6.77
C GLY A 179 7.30 10.63 -5.27
N MET A 180 8.56 10.64 -4.81
CA MET A 180 8.90 10.51 -3.40
C MET A 180 10.03 11.45 -2.99
N ILE A 181 10.10 11.71 -1.68
CA ILE A 181 11.31 12.17 -1.02
C ILE A 181 11.83 11.05 -0.13
N LYS A 182 13.12 10.76 -0.27
CA LYS A 182 13.89 9.89 0.63
C LYS A 182 14.79 10.77 1.49
N PHE A 183 14.43 11.02 2.74
CA PHE A 183 15.34 11.64 3.71
C PHE A 183 16.21 10.57 4.34
N LYS A 184 17.50 10.86 4.52
CA LYS A 184 18.41 9.99 5.26
C LYS A 184 19.01 10.73 6.44
N LEU A 185 18.98 10.07 7.59
CA LEU A 185 19.50 10.59 8.84
C LEU A 185 20.83 9.93 9.20
N ASP A 186 21.71 10.68 9.87
CA ASP A 186 22.93 10.12 10.46
C ASP A 186 22.66 9.35 11.76
N ASP A 187 23.72 8.81 12.38
CA ASP A 187 23.62 8.09 13.65
C ASP A 187 23.10 8.96 14.81
N LYS A 188 23.34 10.27 14.72
CA LYS A 188 22.86 11.27 15.68
C LYS A 188 21.45 11.74 15.37
N GLY A 189 20.86 11.32 14.25
CA GLY A 189 19.50 11.63 13.81
C GLY A 189 19.37 12.96 13.06
N ASN A 190 20.49 13.55 12.67
CA ASN A 190 20.51 14.77 11.88
C ASN A 190 20.21 14.44 10.42
N LEU A 191 19.53 15.34 9.72
CA LEU A 191 19.35 15.24 8.27
C LEU A 191 20.67 15.54 7.56
N THR A 192 21.13 14.63 6.70
CA THR A 192 22.39 14.77 5.94
C THR A 192 22.22 14.78 4.43
N GLU A 193 21.26 14.01 3.92
CA GLU A 193 21.00 13.92 2.48
C GLU A 193 19.53 13.62 2.22
N PHE A 194 19.05 14.03 1.04
CA PHE A 194 17.76 13.61 0.55
C PHE A 194 17.74 13.40 -0.95
N THR A 195 16.91 12.47 -1.40
CA THR A 195 16.66 12.23 -2.82
C THR A 195 15.23 12.64 -3.16
N GLN A 196 15.07 13.30 -4.30
CA GLN A 196 13.79 13.74 -4.82
C GLN A 196 13.50 13.12 -6.20
N THR A 197 12.31 12.56 -6.33
CA THR A 197 11.68 12.18 -7.61
C THR A 197 10.31 12.82 -7.70
N TYR A 198 9.82 13.08 -8.91
CA TYR A 198 8.50 13.68 -9.10
C TYR A 198 7.75 13.05 -10.28
N LEU A 199 6.44 13.02 -10.17
CA LEU A 199 5.53 12.53 -11.21
C LEU A 199 4.78 13.69 -11.86
N GLY A 200 4.80 13.70 -13.19
CA GLY A 200 3.88 14.48 -14.00
C GLY A 200 2.55 13.74 -14.10
N ILE A 201 1.49 14.27 -13.48
CA ILE A 201 0.20 13.58 -13.30
C ILE A 201 -0.89 14.21 -14.16
N MET A 202 -1.69 13.37 -14.80
CA MET A 202 -2.86 13.75 -15.57
C MET A 202 -4.07 12.91 -15.17
N ARG A 203 -5.23 13.54 -15.04
CA ARG A 203 -6.51 12.83 -14.80
C ARG A 203 -6.90 12.03 -16.03
N GLN A 204 -7.39 10.81 -15.82
CA GLN A 204 -7.84 9.91 -16.87
C GLN A 204 -9.30 9.50 -16.67
N GLY A 205 -10.09 9.65 -17.73
CA GLY A 205 -11.48 9.21 -17.76
C GLY A 205 -12.43 10.04 -16.89
N ALA A 206 -13.62 9.47 -16.68
CA ALA A 206 -14.66 10.06 -15.86
C ALA A 206 -14.47 9.70 -14.37
N PHE A 207 -15.25 10.36 -13.51
CA PHE A 207 -15.43 9.90 -12.14
C PHE A 207 -16.36 8.68 -12.11
N GLN A 208 -16.03 7.72 -11.27
CA GLN A 208 -16.78 6.49 -11.03
C GLN A 208 -16.85 6.21 -9.54
N GLU A 209 -17.93 5.54 -9.13
CA GLU A 209 -18.10 5.12 -7.75
C GLU A 209 -17.08 4.04 -7.39
N ILE A 210 -16.44 4.20 -6.23
CA ILE A 210 -15.49 3.23 -5.69
C ILE A 210 -16.08 2.44 -4.53
N ILE A 211 -15.51 1.27 -4.26
CA ILE A 211 -15.86 0.47 -3.09
C ILE A 211 -15.58 1.25 -1.80
N THR A 212 -16.38 0.95 -0.78
CA THR A 212 -16.24 1.54 0.55
C THR A 212 -15.05 0.95 1.32
N PRO A 213 -14.52 1.64 2.35
CA PRO A 213 -13.53 1.07 3.26
C PRO A 213 -13.98 -0.26 3.88
N LYS A 214 -15.27 -0.39 4.19
CA LYS A 214 -15.85 -1.63 4.72
C LYS A 214 -15.74 -2.76 3.71
N LYS A 215 -16.09 -2.51 2.44
CA LYS A 215 -15.97 -3.53 1.39
C LYS A 215 -14.52 -3.94 1.18
N ALA A 216 -13.55 -3.01 1.28
CA ALA A 216 -12.13 -3.33 1.24
C ALA A 216 -11.68 -4.21 2.42
N LEU A 217 -12.10 -3.89 3.65
CA LEU A 217 -11.83 -4.71 4.83
C LEU A 217 -12.45 -6.11 4.74
N GLY A 218 -13.71 -6.20 4.27
CA GLY A 218 -14.37 -7.47 4.01
C GLY A 218 -13.60 -8.30 2.99
N ARG A 219 -13.08 -7.65 1.94
CA ARG A 219 -12.26 -8.31 0.93
C ARG A 219 -10.97 -8.90 1.52
N LEU A 220 -10.27 -8.17 2.39
CA LEU A 220 -9.07 -8.71 3.07
C LEU A 220 -9.39 -9.84 4.05
N LEU A 221 -10.55 -9.79 4.72
CA LEU A 221 -11.02 -10.84 5.60
C LEU A 221 -11.39 -12.11 4.80
N ASP A 222 -12.12 -11.96 3.70
CA ASP A 222 -12.54 -13.06 2.82
C ASP A 222 -11.35 -13.80 2.21
N THR A 223 -10.26 -13.08 1.93
CA THR A 223 -9.03 -13.63 1.34
C THR A 223 -7.96 -13.98 2.37
N SER A 224 -8.31 -14.00 3.66
CA SER A 224 -7.42 -14.40 4.77
C SER A 224 -6.16 -13.54 4.97
N HIS A 225 -6.11 -12.34 4.40
CA HIS A 225 -5.06 -11.35 4.68
C HIS A 225 -5.29 -10.67 6.04
N LEU A 226 -6.56 -10.53 6.44
CA LEU A 226 -6.95 -10.06 7.75
C LEU A 226 -7.39 -11.26 8.60
N LYS A 227 -6.52 -11.68 9.53
CA LYS A 227 -6.74 -12.88 10.35
C LYS A 227 -7.25 -12.52 11.76
N LYS A 228 -7.63 -13.56 12.50
CA LYS A 228 -8.14 -13.46 13.86
C LYS A 228 -7.14 -12.75 14.78
N GLY A 229 -7.62 -11.71 15.48
CA GLY A 229 -6.82 -10.95 16.44
C GLY A 229 -5.99 -9.82 15.85
N HIS A 230 -5.91 -9.68 14.52
CA HIS A 230 -5.20 -8.58 13.87
C HIS A 230 -5.76 -7.22 14.31
N LYS A 231 -4.86 -6.25 14.51
CA LYS A 231 -5.20 -4.84 14.73
C LYS A 231 -4.91 -4.00 13.50
N ILE A 232 -5.93 -3.30 13.01
CA ILE A 232 -5.80 -2.31 11.95
C ILE A 232 -5.39 -0.99 12.59
N LYS A 233 -4.26 -0.45 12.15
CA LYS A 233 -3.70 0.82 12.61
C LYS A 233 -4.28 1.99 11.81
N ASN A 234 -4.37 1.85 10.49
CA ASN A 234 -4.73 2.95 9.62
C ASN A 234 -5.45 2.47 8.36
N ILE A 235 -6.33 3.30 7.81
CA ILE A 235 -7.00 3.08 6.53
C ILE A 235 -6.99 4.40 5.77
N LYS A 236 -6.36 4.43 4.59
CA LYS A 236 -6.17 5.65 3.80
C LYS A 236 -6.52 5.43 2.33
N LEU A 237 -7.22 6.38 1.72
CA LEU A 237 -7.45 6.40 0.27
C LEU A 237 -6.28 7.10 -0.42
N GLY A 238 -5.75 6.48 -1.47
CA GLY A 238 -4.69 7.03 -2.30
C GLY A 238 -4.75 6.51 -3.73
N TYR A 239 -3.63 6.57 -4.42
CA TYR A 239 -3.44 6.04 -5.77
C TYR A 239 -2.33 5.01 -5.76
N TYR A 240 -2.48 3.92 -6.49
CA TYR A 240 -1.42 2.92 -6.67
C TYR A 240 -1.40 2.46 -8.14
N SER A 241 -0.19 2.24 -8.68
CA SER A 241 -0.03 1.79 -10.06
C SER A 241 -0.39 0.31 -10.17
N LEU A 242 -1.23 -0.04 -11.14
CA LEU A 242 -1.60 -1.43 -11.41
C LEU A 242 -0.73 -2.04 -12.50
N VAL A 243 -0.34 -1.21 -13.47
CA VAL A 243 0.32 -1.60 -14.71
C VAL A 243 0.82 -0.34 -15.41
N GLY A 244 1.91 -0.47 -16.17
CA GLY A 244 2.32 0.58 -17.09
C GLY A 244 3.07 0.03 -18.28
N VAL A 245 3.33 0.94 -19.23
CA VAL A 245 4.05 0.66 -20.47
C VAL A 245 5.15 1.70 -20.58
N GLY A 246 6.41 1.24 -20.47
CA GLY A 246 7.55 2.16 -20.35
C GLY A 246 7.40 3.05 -19.12
N ASP A 247 7.57 4.36 -19.32
CA ASP A 247 7.48 5.37 -18.24
C ASP A 247 6.06 5.83 -17.94
N LEU A 248 5.06 5.49 -18.77
CA LEU A 248 3.68 5.86 -18.54
C LEU A 248 2.97 4.79 -17.73
N GLN A 249 2.52 5.17 -16.54
CA GLN A 249 1.84 4.31 -15.58
C GLN A 249 0.40 4.77 -15.37
N VAL A 250 -0.51 3.82 -15.17
CA VAL A 250 -1.91 4.10 -14.83
C VAL A 250 -2.14 3.73 -13.37
N TYR A 251 -2.62 4.70 -12.60
CA TYR A 251 -2.88 4.54 -11.18
C TYR A 251 -4.39 4.57 -10.91
N ALA A 252 -4.83 3.61 -10.10
CA ALA A 252 -6.20 3.50 -9.67
C ALA A 252 -6.37 3.98 -8.21
N PRO A 253 -7.53 4.56 -7.87
CA PRO A 253 -7.91 4.80 -6.49
C PRO A 253 -7.81 3.50 -5.69
N THR A 254 -7.11 3.54 -4.56
CA THR A 254 -6.74 2.35 -3.80
C THR A 254 -6.81 2.62 -2.30
N TRP A 255 -7.37 1.68 -1.55
CA TRP A 255 -7.38 1.69 -0.09
C TRP A 255 -6.10 1.05 0.45
N LEU A 256 -5.25 1.83 1.09
CA LEU A 256 -4.16 1.32 1.94
C LEU A 256 -4.72 0.98 3.32
N ILE A 257 -4.51 -0.26 3.75
CA ILE A 257 -4.91 -0.78 5.05
C ILE A 257 -3.65 -1.27 5.76
N GLU A 258 -3.29 -0.58 6.84
CA GLU A 258 -2.09 -0.87 7.62
C GLU A 258 -2.47 -1.61 8.88
N THR A 259 -1.77 -2.70 9.16
CA THR A 259 -1.97 -3.52 10.35
C THR A 259 -0.68 -3.60 11.18
N GLU A 260 -0.71 -4.33 12.29
CA GLU A 260 0.53 -4.66 13.00
C GLU A 260 1.44 -5.64 12.24
N ASN A 261 0.87 -6.39 11.30
CA ASN A 261 1.55 -7.48 10.59
C ASN A 261 1.92 -7.14 9.15
N GLY A 262 1.39 -6.06 8.58
CA GLY A 262 1.65 -5.74 7.18
C GLY A 262 0.79 -4.61 6.63
N GLN A 263 1.10 -4.24 5.39
CA GLN A 263 0.42 -3.22 4.61
C GLN A 263 -0.22 -3.85 3.37
N TYR A 264 -1.52 -3.62 3.21
CA TYR A 264 -2.32 -4.18 2.14
C TYR A 264 -2.98 -3.07 1.33
N LEU A 265 -2.89 -3.17 0.02
CA LEU A 265 -3.54 -2.29 -0.93
C LEU A 265 -4.74 -3.01 -1.54
N VAL A 266 -5.92 -2.42 -1.44
CA VAL A 266 -7.14 -2.93 -2.08
C VAL A 266 -7.59 -1.93 -3.13
N ASN A 267 -7.51 -2.32 -4.40
CA ASN A 267 -7.96 -1.49 -5.51
C ASN A 267 -9.44 -1.15 -5.34
N ALA A 268 -9.75 0.14 -5.35
CA ALA A 268 -11.08 0.61 -5.01
C ALA A 268 -12.10 0.45 -6.15
N THR A 269 -11.66 0.02 -7.34
CA THR A 269 -12.48 -0.20 -8.53
C THR A 269 -12.79 -1.68 -8.76
N ASP A 270 -11.79 -2.56 -8.72
CA ASP A 270 -11.94 -4.00 -9.01
C ASP A 270 -11.79 -4.92 -7.78
N SER A 271 -11.43 -4.37 -6.60
CA SER A 271 -11.20 -5.13 -5.36
C SER A 271 -10.05 -6.14 -5.42
N SER A 272 -9.12 -5.99 -6.36
CA SER A 272 -7.83 -6.70 -6.35
C SER A 272 -6.99 -6.29 -5.14
N ILE A 273 -6.18 -7.22 -4.63
CA ILE A 273 -5.33 -7.02 -3.46
C ILE A 273 -3.87 -7.09 -3.90
N GLN A 274 -3.07 -6.13 -3.43
CA GLN A 274 -1.62 -6.16 -3.49
C GLN A 274 -1.07 -6.10 -2.06
N VAL A 275 -0.13 -6.98 -1.72
CA VAL A 275 0.59 -6.95 -0.45
C VAL A 275 1.87 -6.13 -0.66
N LEU A 276 2.05 -5.07 0.13
CA LEU A 276 3.27 -4.26 0.11
C LEU A 276 4.33 -4.82 1.06
N SER A 277 3.90 -5.21 2.26
CA SER A 277 4.73 -5.85 3.27
C SER A 277 3.85 -6.75 4.12
N GLU A 278 4.40 -7.91 4.50
CA GLU A 278 3.77 -8.85 5.42
C GLU A 278 4.85 -9.53 6.24
N LYS A 279 4.68 -9.53 7.56
CA LYS A 279 5.50 -10.31 8.49
C LYS A 279 4.96 -11.73 8.47
N GLU A 280 5.79 -12.69 8.07
CA GLU A 280 5.45 -14.11 8.21
C GLU A 280 5.28 -14.44 9.70
N GLU A 281 4.17 -15.12 10.04
CA GLU A 281 3.87 -15.66 11.37
C GLU A 281 4.48 -17.06 11.57
#